data_AF-A0A212KXR9-F1
#
_entry.id   AF-A0A212KXR9-F1
#
_cell.length_a   1.000
_cell.length_b   1.000
_cell.length_c   1.000
_cell.angle_alpha   90.00
_cell.angle_beta   90.00
_cell.angle_gamma   90.00
#
_symmetry.space_group_name_H-M   'P 1'
#
loop_
_entity.id
_entity.type
_entity.pdbx_description
1 polymer ?
#
loop_
_entity_poly.entity_id
_entity_poly.type
_entity_poly.pdbx_seq_one_letter_code
_entity_poly.pdbx_strand_id
1 'polypeptide(L)'
;MLVNRYFGSKEQLFAEVLAATAASPTILSKENLKKPNLGEAFATALVDITNAANTPLEGFSIMLHSASSKRAAEIGREQIEKGHQKTLTSLLSGDLAPQRAALALSLVAGFQVMRQMIGLSALSEADPEDLVKLLSPLFQQLIDGKG
;
A
#
# COMPACT_ATOMS: atom_id res chain seq x y z
N MET A 1 -18.90 -27.87 0.34
CA MET A 1 -18.80 -26.45 0.75
C MET A 1 -18.49 -25.62 -0.49
N LEU A 2 -19.16 -24.48 -0.74
CA LEU A 2 -19.02 -23.71 -2.00
C LEU A 2 -17.57 -23.25 -2.27
N VAL A 3 -16.79 -22.96 -1.22
CA VAL A 3 -15.37 -22.57 -1.32
C VAL A 3 -14.54 -23.59 -2.09
N ASN A 4 -14.61 -24.88 -1.72
CA ASN A 4 -13.84 -25.93 -2.41
C ASN A 4 -14.30 -26.13 -3.86
N ARG A 5 -15.58 -25.86 -4.15
CA ARG A 5 -16.13 -26.01 -5.50
C ARG A 5 -15.66 -24.90 -6.45
N TYR A 6 -15.61 -23.65 -5.98
CA TYR A 6 -15.28 -22.49 -6.83
C TYR A 6 -13.80 -22.09 -6.77
N PHE A 7 -13.14 -22.32 -5.65
CA PHE A 7 -11.79 -21.82 -5.39
C PHE A 7 -10.80 -22.93 -5.01
N GLY A 8 -11.24 -24.18 -4.87
CA GLY A 8 -10.37 -25.29 -4.45
C GLY A 8 -10.07 -25.31 -2.95
N SER A 9 -9.60 -24.20 -2.37
CA SER A 9 -9.35 -24.05 -0.94
C SER A 9 -9.62 -22.64 -0.42
N LYS A 10 -9.62 -22.49 0.92
CA LYS A 10 -9.75 -21.18 1.58
C LYS A 10 -8.54 -20.29 1.30
N GLU A 11 -7.35 -20.88 1.21
CA GLU A 11 -6.09 -20.19 0.88
C GLU A 11 -6.11 -19.65 -0.54
N GLN A 12 -6.63 -20.43 -1.49
CA GLN A 12 -6.77 -19.98 -2.87
C GLN A 12 -7.84 -18.89 -2.99
N LEU A 13 -8.98 -19.01 -2.30
CA LEU A 13 -9.94 -17.90 -2.18
C LEU A 13 -9.28 -16.63 -1.61
N PHE A 14 -8.49 -16.76 -0.53
CA PHE A 14 -7.77 -15.63 0.06
C PHE A 14 -6.83 -14.97 -0.96
N ALA A 15 -6.03 -15.76 -1.68
CA ALA A 15 -5.13 -15.26 -2.73
C ALA A 15 -5.89 -14.51 -3.85
N GLU A 16 -7.01 -15.04 -4.32
CA GLU A 16 -7.85 -14.42 -5.36
C GLU A 16 -8.44 -13.09 -4.89
N VAL A 17 -8.92 -13.02 -3.63
CA VAL A 17 -9.44 -11.77 -3.06
C VAL A 17 -8.34 -10.72 -2.97
N LEU A 18 -7.13 -11.09 -2.52
CA LEU A 18 -6.00 -10.17 -2.49
C LEU A 18 -5.62 -9.67 -3.88
N ALA A 19 -5.54 -10.57 -4.86
CA ALA A 19 -5.26 -10.21 -6.24
C ALA A 19 -6.32 -9.25 -6.81
N ALA A 20 -7.59 -9.51 -6.56
CA ALA A 20 -8.70 -8.66 -7.01
C ALA A 20 -8.61 -7.24 -6.40
N THR A 21 -8.34 -7.14 -5.10
CA THR A 21 -8.19 -5.84 -4.43
C THR A 21 -6.95 -5.06 -4.88
N ALA A 22 -5.92 -5.76 -5.35
CA ALA A 22 -4.69 -5.16 -5.87
C ALA A 22 -4.76 -4.79 -7.36
N ALA A 23 -5.80 -5.21 -8.09
CA ALA A 23 -5.90 -5.04 -9.55
C ALA A 23 -6.01 -3.56 -10.00
N SER A 24 -6.44 -2.67 -9.10
CA SER A 24 -6.61 -1.24 -9.38
C SER A 24 -5.88 -0.40 -8.32
N PRO A 25 -4.54 -0.31 -8.38
CA PRO A 25 -3.77 0.42 -7.38
C PRO A 25 -4.03 1.92 -7.49
N THR A 26 -4.38 2.57 -6.38
CA THR A 26 -4.65 4.03 -6.36
C THR A 26 -3.35 4.83 -6.29
N ILE A 27 -2.45 4.49 -5.36
CA ILE A 27 -1.17 5.21 -5.20
C ILE A 27 -0.28 5.01 -6.43
N LEU A 28 -0.11 3.76 -6.86
CA LEU A 28 0.66 3.39 -8.06
C LEU A 28 -0.17 3.45 -9.36
N SER A 29 -1.22 4.27 -9.41
CA SER A 29 -2.04 4.43 -10.61
C SER A 29 -1.23 5.00 -11.77
N LYS A 30 -1.61 4.64 -13.02
CA LYS A 30 -0.94 5.17 -14.22
C LYS A 30 -0.94 6.70 -14.30
N GLU A 31 -1.92 7.36 -13.68
CA GLU A 31 -2.01 8.81 -13.62
C GLU A 31 -0.95 9.38 -12.68
N ASN A 32 -0.86 8.86 -11.45
CA ASN A 32 0.14 9.31 -10.48
C ASN A 32 1.56 9.06 -10.99
N LEU A 33 1.80 7.94 -11.67
CA LEU A 33 3.10 7.59 -12.25
C LEU A 33 3.55 8.51 -13.39
N LYS A 34 2.64 9.30 -13.99
CA LYS A 34 2.97 10.30 -15.01
C LYS A 34 3.31 11.68 -14.43
N LYS A 35 3.09 11.88 -13.12
CA LYS A 35 3.35 13.17 -12.49
C LYS A 35 4.85 13.38 -12.32
N PRO A 36 5.36 14.60 -12.52
CA PRO A 36 6.79 14.89 -12.40
C PRO A 36 7.30 14.81 -10.95
N ASN A 37 6.45 15.12 -9.96
CA ASN A 37 6.75 15.00 -8.54
C ASN A 37 6.08 13.75 -7.96
N LEU A 38 6.73 12.60 -8.09
CA LEU A 38 6.17 11.32 -7.65
C LEU A 38 6.00 11.24 -6.13
N GLY A 39 6.91 11.85 -5.35
CA GLY A 39 6.80 11.88 -3.89
C GLY A 39 5.53 12.58 -3.42
N GLU A 40 5.25 13.75 -3.99
CA GLU A 40 4.00 14.49 -3.74
C GLU A 40 2.78 13.73 -4.25
N ALA A 41 2.83 13.19 -5.47
CA ALA A 41 1.74 12.39 -6.03
C ALA A 41 1.35 11.20 -5.15
N PHE A 42 2.34 10.49 -4.58
CA PHE A 42 2.10 9.36 -3.69
C PHE A 42 1.57 9.81 -2.34
N ALA A 43 2.11 10.89 -1.78
CA ALA A 43 1.63 11.49 -0.55
C ALA A 43 0.17 11.92 -0.65
N THR A 44 -0.20 12.67 -1.69
CA THR A 44 -1.59 13.08 -1.96
C THR A 44 -2.51 11.87 -2.09
N ALA A 45 -2.14 10.89 -2.94
CA ALA A 45 -2.96 9.70 -3.12
C ALA A 45 -3.15 8.90 -1.82
N LEU A 46 -2.11 8.80 -0.99
CA LEU A 46 -2.19 8.16 0.33
C LEU A 46 -3.11 8.94 1.27
N VAL A 47 -2.97 10.25 1.36
CA VAL A 47 -3.79 11.09 2.23
C VAL A 47 -5.26 11.08 1.80
N ASP A 48 -5.54 11.11 0.51
CA ASP A 48 -6.90 11.06 -0.01
C ASP A 48 -7.58 9.72 0.29
N ILE A 49 -6.92 8.61 -0.05
CA ILE A 49 -7.50 7.27 0.14
C ILE A 49 -7.67 6.90 1.61
N THR A 50 -6.84 7.48 2.49
CA THR A 50 -6.89 7.24 3.93
C THR A 50 -7.66 8.31 4.71
N ASN A 51 -8.40 9.19 4.02
CA ASN A 51 -9.31 10.12 4.69
C ASN A 51 -10.24 9.34 5.63
N ALA A 52 -10.44 9.84 6.86
CA ALA A 52 -11.24 9.17 7.89
C ALA A 52 -12.70 8.92 7.46
N ALA A 53 -13.23 9.72 6.54
CA ALA A 53 -14.55 9.51 5.97
C ALA A 53 -14.63 8.33 4.97
N ASN A 54 -13.49 7.86 4.45
CA ASN A 54 -13.43 6.77 3.50
C ASN A 54 -13.38 5.41 4.21
N THR A 55 -14.01 4.41 3.60
CA THR A 55 -13.86 3.02 4.04
C THR A 55 -12.39 2.59 3.89
N PRO A 56 -11.79 1.93 4.90
CA PRO A 56 -10.45 1.38 4.78
C PRO A 56 -10.32 0.45 3.59
N LEU A 57 -9.15 0.41 2.95
CA LEU A 57 -8.89 -0.48 1.83
C LEU A 57 -9.13 -1.93 2.22
N GLU A 58 -10.20 -2.54 1.69
CA GLU A 58 -10.64 -3.89 2.07
C GLU A 58 -9.52 -4.93 1.94
N GLY A 59 -8.76 -4.90 0.84
CA GLY A 59 -7.64 -5.81 0.62
C GLY A 59 -6.54 -5.71 1.67
N PHE A 60 -6.21 -4.48 2.09
CA PHE A 60 -5.23 -4.25 3.14
C PHE A 60 -5.73 -4.75 4.49
N SER A 61 -6.98 -4.43 4.85
CA SER A 61 -7.59 -4.91 6.08
C SER A 61 -7.63 -6.43 6.13
N ILE A 62 -8.00 -7.10 5.04
CA ILE A 62 -8.02 -8.57 4.95
C ILE A 62 -6.62 -9.16 5.21
N MET A 63 -5.58 -8.58 4.61
CA MET A 63 -4.20 -9.01 4.87
C MET A 63 -3.78 -8.78 6.30
N LEU A 64 -4.02 -7.59 6.85
CA LEU A 64 -3.58 -7.22 8.19
C LEU A 64 -4.19 -8.13 9.26
N HIS A 65 -5.49 -8.42 9.17
CA HIS A 65 -6.15 -9.35 10.09
C HIS A 65 -5.66 -10.80 9.94
N SER A 66 -5.10 -11.14 8.78
CA SER A 66 -4.61 -12.49 8.48
C SER A 66 -3.11 -12.66 8.73
N ALA A 67 -2.37 -11.59 8.99
CA ALA A 67 -0.91 -11.59 9.03
C ALA A 67 -0.30 -12.46 10.14
N SER A 68 -1.05 -12.76 11.21
CA SER A 68 -0.62 -13.67 12.29
C SER A 68 -0.58 -15.15 11.86
N SER A 69 -1.26 -15.51 10.76
CA SER A 69 -1.15 -16.83 10.15
C SER A 69 0.06 -16.87 9.22
N LYS A 70 1.01 -17.75 9.51
CA LYS A 70 2.21 -17.96 8.67
C LYS A 70 1.83 -18.16 7.19
N ARG A 71 0.80 -18.97 6.93
CA ARG A 71 0.39 -19.28 5.55
C ARG A 71 -0.25 -18.08 4.85
N ALA A 72 -1.07 -17.31 5.54
CA ALA A 72 -1.67 -16.11 4.95
C ALA A 72 -0.62 -15.01 4.73
N ALA A 73 0.36 -14.88 5.65
CA ALA A 73 1.50 -13.99 5.48
C ALA A 73 2.36 -14.37 4.27
N GLU A 74 2.60 -15.66 4.02
CA GLU A 74 3.29 -16.13 2.81
C GLU A 74 2.54 -15.73 1.54
N ILE A 75 1.22 -15.96 1.49
CA ILE A 75 0.38 -15.59 0.33
C ILE A 75 0.38 -14.07 0.12
N GLY A 76 0.20 -13.30 1.20
CA GLY A 76 0.21 -11.85 1.14
C GLY A 76 1.55 -11.28 0.66
N ARG A 77 2.66 -11.84 1.17
CA ARG A 77 4.01 -11.50 0.71
C ARG A 77 4.16 -11.74 -0.78
N GLU A 78 3.76 -12.92 -1.29
CA GLU A 78 3.84 -13.20 -2.72
C GLU A 78 3.02 -12.22 -3.57
N GLN A 79 1.83 -11.83 -3.12
CA GLN A 79 0.98 -10.86 -3.83
C GLN A 79 1.60 -9.46 -3.85
N ILE A 80 2.13 -9.00 -2.71
CA ILE A 80 2.83 -7.71 -2.62
C ILE A 80 4.08 -7.70 -3.50
N GLU A 81 4.91 -8.75 -3.40
CA GLU A 81 6.15 -8.90 -4.16
C GLU A 81 5.88 -8.93 -5.67
N LYS A 82 4.88 -9.70 -6.13
CA LYS A 82 4.55 -9.83 -7.55
C LYS A 82 3.84 -8.60 -8.14
N GLY A 83 3.11 -7.84 -7.30
CA GLY A 83 2.34 -6.67 -7.69
C GLY A 83 3.03 -5.36 -7.34
N HIS A 84 2.54 -4.71 -6.28
CA HIS A 84 2.92 -3.34 -5.89
C HIS A 84 4.43 -3.15 -5.74
N GLN A 85 5.15 -4.08 -5.10
CA GLN A 85 6.59 -3.93 -4.89
C GLN A 85 7.33 -4.02 -6.22
N LYS A 86 7.00 -5.00 -7.08
CA LYS A 86 7.62 -5.13 -8.41
C LYS A 86 7.38 -3.88 -9.26
N THR A 87 6.15 -3.37 -9.29
CA THR A 87 5.81 -2.14 -10.01
C THR A 87 6.64 -0.97 -9.49
N LEU A 88 6.65 -0.73 -8.18
CA LEU A 88 7.42 0.38 -7.61
C LEU A 88 8.92 0.22 -7.87
N THR A 89 9.48 -0.96 -7.63
CA THR A 89 10.90 -1.27 -7.90
C THR A 89 11.30 -0.94 -9.33
N SER A 90 10.45 -1.26 -10.32
CA SER A 90 10.73 -0.99 -11.74
C SER A 90 10.77 0.50 -12.10
N LEU A 91 10.22 1.36 -11.23
CA LEU A 91 10.21 2.81 -11.40
C LEU A 91 11.38 3.48 -10.69
N LEU A 92 12.03 2.80 -9.75
CA LEU A 92 13.13 3.35 -8.97
C LEU A 92 14.46 3.09 -9.68
N SER A 93 15.28 4.14 -9.78
CA SER A 93 16.66 4.06 -10.26
C SER A 93 17.66 4.03 -9.10
N GLY A 94 18.87 3.52 -9.34
CA GLY A 94 19.95 3.47 -8.35
C GLY A 94 19.89 2.28 -7.39
N ASP A 95 20.77 2.28 -6.40
CA ASP A 95 21.03 1.11 -5.54
C ASP A 95 19.84 0.74 -4.65
N LEU A 96 19.73 -0.50 -4.19
CA LEU A 96 18.72 -0.90 -3.20
C LEU A 96 17.24 -0.60 -3.60
N ALA A 97 16.94 -0.48 -4.90
CA ALA A 97 15.59 -0.19 -5.39
C ALA A 97 14.51 -1.14 -4.82
N PRO A 98 14.70 -2.47 -4.74
CA PRO A 98 13.72 -3.37 -4.13
C PRO A 98 13.43 -3.09 -2.66
N GLN A 99 14.47 -2.72 -1.90
CA GLN A 99 14.39 -2.40 -0.47
C GLN A 99 13.69 -1.06 -0.25
N ARG A 100 14.02 -0.03 -1.04
CA ARG A 100 13.34 1.27 -0.97
C ARG A 100 11.87 1.17 -1.36
N ALA A 101 11.54 0.35 -2.37
CA ALA A 101 10.15 0.05 -2.70
C ALA A 101 9.42 -0.62 -1.53
N ALA A 102 10.02 -1.61 -0.87
CA ALA A 102 9.44 -2.26 0.30
C ALA A 102 9.25 -1.29 1.48
N LEU A 103 10.19 -0.37 1.73
CA LEU A 103 10.07 0.69 2.74
C LEU A 103 8.92 1.65 2.42
N ALA A 104 8.76 2.05 1.16
CA ALA A 104 7.65 2.93 0.76
C ALA A 104 6.29 2.27 1.00
N LEU A 105 6.15 0.98 0.66
CA LEU A 105 4.93 0.22 0.96
C LEU A 105 4.70 0.06 2.47
N SER A 106 5.78 -0.05 3.26
CA SER A 106 5.70 -0.13 4.72
C SER A 106 5.21 1.19 5.32
N LEU A 107 5.64 2.33 4.76
CA LEU A 107 5.17 3.66 5.15
C LEU A 107 3.68 3.83 4.84
N VAL A 108 3.24 3.43 3.64
CA VAL A 108 1.82 3.41 3.25
C VAL A 108 0.98 2.59 4.25
N ALA A 109 1.39 1.35 4.50
CA ALA A 109 0.68 0.46 5.42
C ALA A 109 0.62 1.01 6.85
N GLY A 110 1.76 1.47 7.37
CA GLY A 110 1.84 2.02 8.73
C GLY A 110 0.99 3.29 8.89
N PHE A 111 1.05 4.20 7.92
CA PHE A 111 0.24 5.42 7.93
C PHE A 111 -1.26 5.11 7.91
N GLN A 112 -1.69 4.19 7.05
CA GLN A 112 -3.09 3.76 6.99
C GLN A 112 -3.56 3.17 8.32
N VAL A 113 -2.77 2.29 8.95
CA VAL A 113 -3.10 1.71 10.27
C VAL A 113 -3.25 2.82 11.32
N MET A 114 -2.28 3.72 11.41
CA MET A 114 -2.28 4.76 12.44
C MET A 114 -3.40 5.78 12.24
N ARG A 115 -3.74 6.12 10.99
CA ARG A 115 -4.74 7.13 10.66
C ARG A 115 -6.17 6.60 10.65
N GLN A 116 -6.44 5.45 10.04
CA GLN A 116 -7.81 4.92 9.88
C GLN A 116 -8.21 3.88 10.92
N MET A 117 -7.27 3.05 11.40
CA MET A 117 -7.61 1.94 12.30
C MET A 117 -7.42 2.29 13.76
N ILE A 118 -6.25 2.85 14.10
CA ILE A 118 -5.97 3.35 15.45
C ILE A 118 -6.60 4.72 15.67
N GLY A 119 -6.63 5.56 14.62
CA GLY A 119 -7.29 6.87 14.67
C GLY A 119 -6.52 7.88 15.51
N LEU A 120 -5.19 7.97 15.35
CA LEU A 120 -4.40 9.03 16.00
C LEU A 120 -4.93 10.40 15.57
N SER A 121 -5.44 11.20 16.52
CA SER A 121 -6.05 12.51 16.22
C SER A 121 -5.11 13.44 15.44
N ALA A 122 -3.81 13.40 15.74
CA ALA A 122 -2.78 14.13 15.01
C ALA A 122 -2.65 13.75 13.51
N LEU A 123 -3.24 12.63 13.08
CA LEU A 123 -3.29 12.19 11.68
C LEU A 123 -4.72 12.23 11.12
N SER A 124 -5.73 11.87 11.92
CA SER A 124 -7.12 11.80 11.45
C SER A 124 -7.80 13.16 11.37
N GLU A 125 -7.44 14.12 12.22
CA GLU A 125 -8.01 15.48 12.28
C GLU A 125 -7.10 16.54 11.64
N ALA A 126 -5.88 16.16 11.25
CA ALA A 126 -4.94 17.08 10.60
C ALA A 126 -5.44 17.52 9.22
N ASP A 127 -5.04 18.72 8.81
CA ASP A 127 -5.25 19.22 7.46
C ASP A 127 -4.56 18.26 6.46
N PRO A 128 -5.28 17.75 5.44
CA PRO A 128 -4.68 16.94 4.38
C PRO A 128 -3.42 17.55 3.77
N GLU A 129 -3.37 18.86 3.56
CA GLU A 129 -2.22 19.54 2.95
C GLU A 129 -0.97 19.46 3.83
N ASP A 130 -1.12 19.56 5.15
CA ASP A 130 -0.02 19.41 6.11
C ASP A 130 0.54 17.99 6.09
N LEU A 131 -0.33 16.98 6.00
CA LEU A 131 0.08 15.59 5.89
C LEU A 131 0.82 15.32 4.56
N VAL A 132 0.33 15.86 3.45
CA VAL A 132 1.01 15.77 2.16
C VAL A 132 2.40 16.41 2.24
N LYS A 133 2.50 17.61 2.83
CA LYS A 133 3.78 18.31 3.00
C LYS A 133 4.79 17.50 3.81
N LEU A 134 4.36 16.78 4.85
CA LEU A 134 5.23 15.93 5.67
C LEU A 134 5.64 14.63 4.96
N LEU A 135 4.71 14.00 4.23
CA LEU A 135 4.94 12.70 3.58
C LEU A 135 5.72 12.82 2.26
N SER A 136 5.51 13.89 1.51
CA SER A 136 6.14 14.11 0.20
C SER A 136 7.66 13.94 0.20
N PRO A 137 8.44 14.58 1.10
CA PRO A 137 9.89 14.41 1.11
C PRO A 137 10.32 12.99 1.51
N LEU A 138 9.55 12.28 2.35
CA LEU A 138 9.86 10.89 2.74
C LEU A 138 9.74 9.94 1.55
N PHE A 139 8.65 10.07 0.78
CA PHE A 139 8.50 9.31 -0.46
C PHE A 139 9.54 9.70 -1.50
N GLN A 140 9.80 11.01 -1.67
CA GLN A 140 10.79 11.46 -2.65
C GLN A 140 12.19 10.94 -2.33
N GLN A 141 12.57 10.88 -1.05
CA GLN A 141 13.86 10.30 -0.64
C GLN A 141 13.98 8.82 -1.01
N LEU A 142 12.92 8.03 -0.78
CA LEU A 142 12.90 6.62 -1.16
C LEU A 142 12.90 6.41 -2.68
N ILE A 143 12.33 7.36 -3.43
CA ILE A 143 12.28 7.31 -4.89
C ILE A 143 13.65 7.67 -5.49
N ASP A 144 14.22 8.80 -5.07
CA ASP A 144 15.51 9.32 -5.55
C ASP A 144 16.68 8.41 -5.18
N GLY A 145 16.60 7.76 -4.02
CA GLY A 145 17.68 6.90 -3.54
C GLY A 145 18.88 7.64 -2.98
N LYS A 146 18.72 8.92 -2.62
CA LYS A 146 19.77 9.74 -2.03
C LYS A 146 19.82 9.50 -0.52
N GLY A 147 20.90 8.87 -0.08
CA GLY A 147 21.29 8.65 1.31
C GLY A 147 22.80 8.67 1.44
#